data_AF-A0A4V2A3Q8-F1
#
_entry.id   AF-A0A4V2A3Q8-F1
#
_cell.length_a   1.000
_cell.length_b   1.000
_cell.length_c   1.000
_cell.angle_alpha   90.00
_cell.angle_beta   90.00
_cell.angle_gamma   90.00
#
_symmetry.space_group_name_H-M   'P 1'
#
loop_
_entity.id
_entity.type
_entity.pdbx_description
1 polymer ?
#
loop_
_entity_poly.entity_id
_entity_poly.type
_entity_poly.pdbx_seq_one_letter_code
_entity_poly.pdbx_strand_id
1 'polypeptide(L)'
;MTVLRDYASAVGQPTLDAAPGRYDEVVDADGALRPAWRSIAASALEITGPQLRRVHRDIDRFLGDDGVTYRRPGEPRATWRLDPLPIVLSPQDWAPLEVGLAQRAELLNALLADLHGPQTVLADGVLPPELVYAHQGYLRVTARASSTDARPLLVTATDVARTPAGEWMVVADRAQAPSGLGYAMENRHVISRVLPEMYREA
;
A
#
# COMPACT_ATOMS: atom_id res chain seq x y z
N MET A 1 -6.09 -29.82 -8.77
CA MET A 1 -6.11 -28.48 -9.39
C MET A 1 -5.48 -27.50 -8.41
N THR A 2 -4.76 -26.50 -8.91
CA THR A 2 -4.00 -25.56 -8.06
C THR A 2 -4.70 -24.22 -8.06
N VAL A 3 -4.61 -23.48 -6.95
CA VAL A 3 -5.46 -22.31 -6.69
C VAL A 3 -5.29 -21.25 -7.77
N LEU A 4 -4.07 -21.01 -8.22
CA LEU A 4 -3.77 -20.00 -9.24
C LEU A 4 -4.30 -20.39 -10.63
N ARG A 5 -4.34 -21.68 -10.97
CA ARG A 5 -4.92 -22.15 -12.24
C ARG A 5 -6.44 -21.99 -12.24
N ASP A 6 -7.07 -22.32 -11.11
CA ASP A 6 -8.52 -22.17 -10.94
C ASP A 6 -8.90 -20.69 -11.01
N TYR A 7 -8.10 -19.83 -10.39
CA TYR A 7 -8.23 -18.37 -10.46
C TYR A 7 -8.11 -17.83 -11.88
N ALA A 8 -7.00 -18.16 -12.59
CA ALA A 8 -6.77 -17.67 -13.95
C ALA A 8 -7.88 -18.14 -14.92
N SER A 9 -8.35 -19.38 -14.75
CA SER A 9 -9.51 -19.91 -15.48
C SER A 9 -10.79 -19.13 -15.20
N ALA A 10 -11.05 -18.77 -13.94
CA ALA A 10 -12.25 -18.02 -13.55
C ALA A 10 -12.23 -16.56 -14.04
N VAL A 11 -11.08 -15.87 -13.96
CA VAL A 11 -10.96 -14.47 -14.41
C VAL A 11 -11.04 -14.37 -15.93
N GLY A 12 -10.53 -15.37 -16.66
CA GLY A 12 -10.66 -15.45 -18.12
C GLY A 12 -12.08 -15.77 -18.62
N GLN A 13 -13.03 -16.10 -17.74
CA GLN A 13 -14.41 -16.34 -18.15
C GLN A 13 -15.17 -15.02 -18.30
N PRO A 14 -15.88 -14.81 -19.43
CA PRO A 14 -16.71 -13.63 -19.60
C PRO A 14 -17.81 -13.59 -18.53
N THR A 15 -17.84 -12.52 -17.73
CA THR A 15 -18.93 -12.26 -16.79
C THR A 15 -20.14 -11.71 -17.53
N LEU A 16 -21.35 -12.11 -17.13
CA LEU A 16 -22.61 -11.63 -17.70
C LEU A 16 -22.88 -10.13 -17.40
N ASP A 17 -22.17 -9.57 -16.43
CA ASP A 17 -22.31 -8.17 -16.04
C ASP A 17 -21.42 -7.26 -16.92
N ALA A 18 -22.02 -6.22 -17.50
CA ALA A 18 -21.38 -5.25 -18.40
C ALA A 18 -20.44 -4.24 -17.69
N ALA A 19 -19.92 -4.58 -16.51
CA ALA A 19 -18.95 -3.73 -15.83
C ALA A 19 -17.64 -3.71 -16.65
N PRO A 20 -17.01 -2.53 -16.87
CA PRO A 20 -15.72 -2.49 -17.53
C PRO A 20 -14.72 -3.37 -16.76
N GLY A 21 -13.91 -4.13 -17.50
CA GLY A 21 -12.90 -5.01 -16.92
C GLY A 21 -12.03 -4.27 -15.91
N ARG A 22 -11.77 -4.89 -14.76
CA ARG A 22 -10.86 -4.35 -13.75
C ARG A 22 -9.44 -4.77 -14.11
N TYR A 23 -8.46 -3.93 -13.80
CA TYR A 23 -7.06 -4.32 -13.89
C TYR A 23 -6.78 -5.42 -12.86
N ASP A 24 -6.33 -6.57 -13.33
CA ASP A 24 -5.96 -7.72 -12.50
C ASP A 24 -4.43 -7.77 -12.38
N GLU A 25 -3.90 -7.86 -11.15
CA GLU A 25 -2.44 -7.88 -10.91
C GLU A 25 -1.76 -9.18 -11.34
N VAL A 26 -2.53 -10.26 -11.52
CA VAL A 26 -2.05 -11.63 -11.72
C VAL A 26 -2.16 -12.05 -13.19
N VAL A 27 -3.31 -11.80 -13.81
CA VAL A 27 -3.61 -12.22 -15.18
C VAL A 27 -3.83 -11.03 -16.11
N ASP A 28 -3.48 -11.23 -17.38
CA ASP A 28 -3.77 -10.29 -18.45
C ASP A 28 -5.12 -10.60 -19.12
N ALA A 29 -5.57 -9.73 -20.01
CA ALA A 29 -6.88 -9.84 -20.67
C ALA A 29 -7.06 -11.13 -21.48
N ASP A 30 -5.97 -11.78 -21.88
CA ASP A 30 -5.94 -13.06 -22.58
C ASP A 30 -5.92 -14.28 -21.63
N GLY A 31 -5.94 -14.05 -20.32
CA GLY A 31 -5.84 -15.06 -19.27
C GLY A 31 -4.42 -15.55 -18.98
N ALA A 32 -3.40 -15.01 -19.66
CA ALA A 32 -2.01 -15.34 -19.38
C ALA A 32 -1.54 -14.65 -18.10
N LEU A 33 -0.58 -15.27 -17.38
CA LEU A 33 0.04 -14.62 -16.23
C LEU A 33 0.85 -13.40 -16.65
N ARG A 34 0.68 -12.30 -15.92
CA ARG A 34 1.47 -11.08 -16.11
C ARG A 34 2.96 -11.36 -15.92
N PRO A 35 3.87 -10.63 -16.62
CA PRO A 35 5.31 -10.85 -16.53
C PRO A 35 5.86 -10.84 -15.09
N ALA A 36 5.34 -9.95 -14.24
CA ALA A 36 5.74 -9.85 -12.84
C ALA A 36 5.51 -11.15 -12.05
N TRP A 37 4.44 -11.89 -12.37
CA TRP A 37 4.10 -13.15 -11.71
C TRP A 37 4.90 -14.34 -12.23
N ARG A 38 5.62 -14.22 -13.35
CA ARG A 38 6.32 -15.37 -13.95
C ARG A 38 7.45 -15.90 -13.07
N SER A 39 8.12 -15.05 -12.30
CA SER A 39 9.20 -15.48 -11.39
C SER A 39 8.68 -16.37 -10.26
N ILE A 40 7.52 -16.03 -9.69
CA ILE A 40 6.89 -16.79 -8.61
C ILE A 40 5.86 -17.81 -9.11
N ALA A 41 5.60 -17.87 -10.42
CA ALA A 41 4.57 -18.70 -11.00
C ALA A 41 4.82 -20.18 -10.70
N ALA A 42 6.07 -20.65 -10.71
CA ALA A 42 6.38 -22.04 -10.41
C ALA A 42 5.89 -22.43 -9.01
N SER A 43 6.31 -21.70 -7.97
CA SER A 43 5.87 -21.93 -6.59
C SER A 43 4.37 -21.66 -6.38
N ALA A 44 3.83 -20.58 -6.98
CA ALA A 44 2.43 -20.22 -6.81
C ALA A 44 1.47 -21.19 -7.51
N LEU A 45 1.86 -21.76 -8.66
CA LEU A 45 1.10 -22.77 -9.38
C LEU A 45 1.11 -24.13 -8.69
N GLU A 46 1.97 -24.37 -7.71
CA GLU A 46 1.99 -25.63 -6.94
C GLU A 46 1.06 -25.59 -5.72
N ILE A 47 0.60 -24.41 -5.29
CA ILE A 47 -0.27 -24.28 -4.12
C ILE A 47 -1.66 -24.85 -4.43
N THR A 48 -1.98 -25.94 -3.74
CA THR A 48 -3.30 -26.56 -3.74
C THR A 48 -4.19 -25.97 -2.64
N GLY A 49 -5.51 -26.10 -2.78
CA GLY A 49 -6.47 -25.66 -1.75
C GLY A 49 -6.19 -26.21 -0.34
N PRO A 50 -5.87 -27.50 -0.16
CA PRO A 50 -5.46 -28.04 1.14
C PRO A 50 -4.17 -27.40 1.70
N GLN A 51 -3.16 -27.14 0.85
CA GLN A 51 -1.94 -26.45 1.27
C GLN A 51 -2.25 -25.01 1.68
N LEU A 52 -3.06 -24.28 0.91
CA LEU A 52 -3.46 -22.91 1.23
C LEU A 52 -4.17 -22.83 2.59
N ARG A 53 -5.09 -23.76 2.88
CA ARG A 53 -5.74 -23.85 4.20
C ARG A 53 -4.77 -24.14 5.33
N ARG A 54 -3.72 -24.94 5.08
CA ARG A 54 -2.66 -25.18 6.05
C ARG A 54 -1.85 -23.91 6.30
N VAL A 55 -1.41 -23.24 5.23
CA VAL A 55 -0.69 -21.96 5.29
C VAL A 55 -1.49 -20.92 6.06
N HIS A 56 -2.79 -20.79 5.80
CA HIS A 56 -3.64 -19.85 6.54
C HIS A 56 -3.69 -20.14 8.04
N ARG A 57 -3.80 -21.41 8.46
CA ARG A 57 -3.73 -21.77 9.88
C ARG A 57 -2.36 -21.47 10.50
N ASP A 58 -1.28 -21.69 9.76
CA ASP A 58 0.07 -21.37 10.22
C ASP A 58 0.24 -19.85 10.37
N ILE A 59 -0.27 -19.05 9.42
CA ILE A 59 -0.34 -17.58 9.50
C ILE A 59 -1.12 -17.13 10.74
N ASP A 60 -2.33 -17.64 10.94
CA ASP A 60 -3.18 -17.26 12.08
C ASP A 60 -2.49 -17.56 13.41
N ARG A 61 -1.78 -18.70 13.50
CA ARG A 61 -0.99 -19.05 14.68
C ARG A 61 0.17 -18.07 14.89
N PHE A 62 1.00 -17.81 13.86
CA PHE A 62 2.13 -16.89 14.01
C PHE A 62 1.67 -15.48 14.41
N LEU A 63 0.67 -14.93 13.71
CA LEU A 63 0.09 -13.62 14.05
C LEU A 63 -0.52 -13.59 15.46
N GLY A 64 -1.13 -14.71 15.89
CA GLY A 64 -1.66 -14.86 17.24
C GLY A 64 -0.56 -14.89 18.31
N ASP A 65 0.49 -15.67 18.09
CA ASP A 65 1.64 -15.82 18.99
C ASP A 65 2.41 -14.48 19.13
N ASP A 66 2.55 -13.74 18.03
CA ASP A 66 3.21 -12.42 18.00
C ASP A 66 2.28 -11.27 18.43
N GLY A 67 1.00 -11.56 18.74
CA GLY A 67 0.04 -10.59 19.27
C GLY A 67 -0.38 -9.51 18.27
N VAL A 68 -0.30 -9.81 16.97
CA VAL A 68 -0.55 -8.87 15.87
C VAL A 68 -2.04 -8.60 15.77
N THR A 69 -2.43 -7.38 16.14
CA THR A 69 -3.84 -6.99 16.21
C THR A 69 -4.08 -5.64 15.58
N TYR A 70 -5.28 -5.46 15.02
CA TYR A 70 -5.74 -4.25 14.39
C TYR A 70 -7.02 -3.74 15.06
N ARG A 71 -7.18 -2.41 15.11
CA ARG A 71 -8.35 -1.77 15.69
C ARG A 71 -8.69 -0.51 14.91
N ARG A 72 -9.84 -0.49 14.25
CA ARG A 72 -10.41 0.74 13.70
C ARG A 72 -10.98 1.61 14.83
N PRO A 73 -10.95 2.95 14.69
CA PRO A 73 -11.63 3.82 15.63
C PRO A 73 -13.11 3.42 15.80
N GLY A 74 -13.55 3.17 17.03
CA GLY A 74 -14.91 2.75 17.35
C GLY A 74 -15.20 1.25 17.22
N GLU A 75 -14.25 0.44 16.76
CA GLU A 75 -14.41 -1.02 16.63
C GLU A 75 -13.64 -1.80 17.71
N PRO A 76 -14.08 -3.02 18.06
CA PRO A 76 -13.30 -3.90 18.92
C PRO A 76 -11.96 -4.26 18.27
N ARG A 77 -10.99 -4.64 19.09
CA ARG A 77 -9.71 -5.17 18.61
C ARG A 77 -9.97 -6.49 17.87
N ALA A 78 -9.39 -6.65 16.70
CA ALA A 78 -9.43 -7.87 15.90
C ALA A 78 -8.01 -8.37 15.61
N THR A 79 -7.88 -9.68 15.37
CA THR A 79 -6.64 -10.26 14.86
C THR A 79 -6.36 -9.72 13.46
N TRP A 80 -5.10 -9.40 13.19
CA TRP A 80 -4.67 -9.03 11.84
C TRP A 80 -4.90 -10.19 10.87
N ARG A 81 -5.34 -9.88 9.65
CA ARG A 81 -5.55 -10.88 8.60
C ARG A 81 -4.53 -10.67 7.52
N LEU A 82 -3.83 -11.75 7.17
CA LEU A 82 -2.80 -11.75 6.14
C LEU A 82 -3.19 -12.74 5.05
N ASP A 83 -3.24 -12.24 3.81
CA ASP A 83 -3.30 -13.09 2.64
C ASP A 83 -1.90 -13.66 2.35
N PRO A 84 -1.76 -14.98 2.16
CA PRO A 84 -0.48 -15.60 1.81
C PRO A 84 0.07 -15.21 0.44
N LEU A 85 -0.78 -14.72 -0.48
CA LEU A 85 -0.35 -14.34 -1.82
C LEU A 85 0.12 -12.87 -1.84
N PRO A 86 1.37 -12.60 -2.27
CA PRO A 86 1.87 -11.24 -2.34
C PRO A 86 1.28 -10.49 -3.54
N ILE A 87 1.28 -9.16 -3.46
CA ILE A 87 1.23 -8.32 -4.66
C ILE A 87 2.65 -8.23 -5.20
N VAL A 88 2.87 -8.71 -6.42
CA VAL A 88 4.19 -8.66 -7.07
C VAL A 88 4.25 -7.43 -7.97
N LEU A 89 5.20 -6.54 -7.67
CA LEU A 89 5.49 -5.36 -8.48
C LEU A 89 6.80 -5.60 -9.24
N SER A 90 6.76 -5.41 -10.56
CA SER A 90 7.99 -5.46 -11.36
C SER A 90 8.89 -4.25 -11.02
N PRO A 91 10.21 -4.33 -11.27
CA PRO A 91 11.08 -3.17 -11.15
C PRO A 91 10.60 -1.98 -12.00
N GLN A 92 10.00 -2.26 -13.16
CA GLN A 92 9.45 -1.24 -14.06
C GLN A 92 8.18 -0.58 -13.50
N ASP A 93 7.35 -1.33 -12.77
CA ASP A 93 6.16 -0.81 -12.08
C ASP A 93 6.54 0.02 -10.85
N TRP A 94 7.57 -0.42 -10.12
CA TRP A 94 8.02 0.20 -8.87
C TRP A 94 8.81 1.49 -9.10
N ALA A 95 9.70 1.53 -10.09
CA ALA A 95 10.58 2.67 -10.33
C ALA A 95 9.86 4.04 -10.41
N PRO A 96 8.80 4.22 -11.22
CA PRO A 96 8.09 5.50 -11.26
C PRO A 96 7.35 5.80 -9.95
N LEU A 97 6.87 4.77 -9.25
CA LEU A 97 6.17 4.90 -7.97
C LEU A 97 7.14 5.40 -6.88
N GLU A 98 8.33 4.80 -6.78
CA GLU A 98 9.38 5.22 -5.85
C GLU A 98 9.76 6.69 -6.02
N VAL A 99 10.03 7.11 -7.27
CA VAL A 99 10.39 8.49 -7.58
C VAL A 99 9.24 9.45 -7.23
N GLY A 100 8.01 9.10 -7.61
CA GLY A 100 6.84 9.93 -7.32
C GLY A 100 6.55 10.05 -5.83
N LEU A 101 6.69 8.96 -5.07
CA LEU A 101 6.51 8.95 -3.62
C LEU A 101 7.59 9.79 -2.90
N ALA A 102 8.85 9.69 -3.34
CA ALA A 102 9.94 10.51 -2.80
C ALA A 102 9.70 12.01 -3.05
N GLN A 103 9.36 12.38 -4.28
CA GLN A 103 9.02 13.77 -4.64
C GLN A 103 7.83 14.29 -3.83
N ARG A 104 6.81 13.46 -3.64
CA ARG A 104 5.63 13.83 -2.86
C ARG A 104 5.95 14.05 -1.39
N ALA A 105 6.80 13.22 -0.80
CA ALA A 105 7.26 13.40 0.59
C ALA A 105 8.04 14.71 0.75
N GLU A 106 8.92 15.06 -0.19
CA GLU A 106 9.64 16.33 -0.19
C GLU A 106 8.70 17.54 -0.31
N LEU A 107 7.70 17.46 -1.20
CA LEU A 107 6.68 18.50 -1.36
C LEU A 107 5.89 18.71 -0.07
N LEU A 108 5.39 17.63 0.55
CA LEU A 108 4.61 17.71 1.79
C LEU A 108 5.45 18.30 2.94
N ASN A 109 6.72 17.92 3.03
CA ASN A 109 7.64 18.48 4.02
C ASN A 109 7.88 19.98 3.77
N ALA A 110 8.12 20.39 2.52
CA ALA A 110 8.33 21.79 2.16
C ALA A 110 7.09 22.65 2.45
N LEU A 111 5.88 22.15 2.13
CA LEU A 111 4.63 22.81 2.47
C LEU A 111 4.45 22.96 3.98
N LEU A 112 4.73 21.91 4.75
CA LEU A 112 4.63 21.98 6.22
C LEU A 112 5.59 23.01 6.81
N ALA A 113 6.84 23.03 6.32
CA ALA A 113 7.85 24.00 6.75
C ALA A 113 7.49 25.45 6.37
N ASP A 114 6.97 25.67 5.16
CA ASP A 114 6.58 27.01 4.71
C ASP A 114 5.35 27.53 5.45
N LEU A 115 4.28 26.73 5.57
CA LEU A 115 3.03 27.13 6.22
C LEU A 115 3.19 27.45 7.71
N HIS A 116 4.16 26.83 8.37
CA HIS A 116 4.53 27.10 9.77
C HIS A 116 5.76 28.00 9.93
N GLY A 117 6.33 28.47 8.83
CA GLY A 117 7.50 29.36 8.79
C GLY A 117 7.20 30.64 7.99
N PRO A 118 7.85 30.87 6.83
CA PRO A 118 7.76 32.12 6.07
C PRO A 118 6.44 32.34 5.31
N GLN A 119 5.62 31.30 5.09
CA GLN A 119 4.31 31.38 4.44
C GLN A 119 4.33 31.96 3.02
N THR A 120 5.40 31.67 2.29
CA THR A 120 5.63 32.12 0.91
C THR A 120 4.51 31.66 -0.02
N VAL A 121 4.03 30.42 0.16
CA VAL A 121 2.94 29.88 -0.70
C VAL A 121 1.61 30.61 -0.51
N LEU A 122 1.41 31.28 0.63
CA LEU A 122 0.24 32.12 0.88
C LEU A 122 0.47 33.53 0.32
N ALA A 123 1.65 34.11 0.53
CA ALA A 123 2.01 35.43 0.02
C ALA A 123 1.98 35.48 -1.52
N ASP A 124 2.43 34.41 -2.18
CA ASP A 124 2.46 34.28 -3.64
C ASP A 124 1.10 33.83 -4.23
N GLY A 125 0.10 33.54 -3.39
CA GLY A 125 -1.23 33.13 -3.82
C GLY A 125 -1.33 31.71 -4.39
N VAL A 126 -0.34 30.84 -4.16
CA VAL A 126 -0.37 29.43 -4.56
C VAL A 126 -1.46 28.68 -3.78
N LEU A 127 -1.60 28.98 -2.49
CA LEU A 127 -2.69 28.47 -1.64
C LEU A 127 -3.54 29.62 -1.10
N PRO A 128 -4.89 29.50 -1.12
CA PRO A 128 -5.76 30.47 -0.47
C PRO A 128 -5.51 30.48 1.05
N PRO A 129 -5.24 31.64 1.68
CA PRO A 129 -5.05 31.72 3.13
C PRO A 129 -6.20 31.14 3.95
N GLU A 130 -7.44 31.26 3.46
CA GLU A 130 -8.64 30.76 4.12
C GLU A 130 -8.63 29.22 4.24
N LEU A 131 -8.08 28.52 3.24
CA LEU A 131 -7.96 27.06 3.26
C LEU A 131 -7.06 26.60 4.41
N VAL A 132 -6.02 27.37 4.73
CA VAL A 132 -5.05 27.04 5.77
C VAL A 132 -5.54 27.52 7.13
N TYR A 133 -5.84 28.81 7.27
CA TYR A 133 -6.10 29.43 8.57
C TYR A 133 -7.45 29.03 9.19
N ALA A 134 -8.42 28.56 8.40
CA ALA A 134 -9.68 28.03 8.88
C ALA A 134 -9.64 26.52 9.18
N HIS A 135 -8.60 25.81 8.74
CA HIS A 135 -8.50 24.37 8.92
C HIS A 135 -8.17 24.01 10.38
N GLN A 136 -8.93 23.08 10.96
CA GLN A 136 -8.76 22.69 12.37
C GLN A 136 -7.39 22.07 12.68
N GLY A 137 -6.75 21.45 11.68
CA GLY A 137 -5.41 20.89 11.81
C GLY A 137 -4.29 21.93 11.79
N TYR A 138 -4.57 23.20 11.47
CA TYR A 138 -3.55 24.24 11.42
C TYR A 138 -3.28 24.84 12.81
N LEU A 139 -2.08 24.57 13.34
CA LEU A 139 -1.69 25.00 14.67
C LEU A 139 -0.98 26.35 14.63
N ARG A 140 -1.74 27.45 14.76
CA ARG A 140 -1.20 28.83 14.75
C ARG A 140 -0.04 29.05 15.75
N VAL A 141 -0.08 28.38 16.89
CA VAL A 141 0.95 28.53 17.95
C VAL A 141 2.33 28.00 17.55
N THR A 142 2.37 27.08 16.57
CA THR A 142 3.62 26.53 16.02
C THR A 142 4.08 27.29 14.77
N ALA A 143 3.21 28.10 14.15
CA ALA A 143 3.58 28.94 13.02
C ALA A 143 4.39 30.16 13.51
N ARG A 144 5.71 30.10 13.35
CA ARG A 144 6.62 31.16 13.78
C ARG A 144 7.61 31.44 12.65
N ALA A 145 7.85 32.72 12.37
CA ALA A 145 8.86 33.13 11.40
C ALA A 145 10.27 32.61 11.76
N SER A 146 10.52 32.31 13.04
CA SER A 146 11.76 31.72 13.54
C SER A 146 11.76 30.18 13.57
N SER A 147 10.73 29.51 13.05
CA SER A 147 10.70 28.05 12.93
C SER A 147 11.71 27.63 11.85
N THR A 148 12.81 26.99 12.25
CA THR A 148 13.95 26.67 11.38
C THR A 148 14.12 25.19 11.10
N ASP A 149 13.19 24.34 11.54
CA ASP A 149 13.28 22.92 11.19
C ASP A 149 12.99 22.75 9.70
N ALA A 150 14.02 22.33 8.95
CA ALA A 150 13.92 22.08 7.51
C ALA A 150 13.22 20.74 7.21
N ARG A 151 13.09 19.84 8.19
CA ARG A 151 12.48 18.51 8.03
C ARG A 151 11.49 18.16 9.15
N PRO A 152 10.43 18.97 9.34
CA PRO A 152 9.43 18.69 10.39
C PRO A 152 8.61 17.42 10.11
N LEU A 153 8.53 16.97 8.84
CA LEU A 153 7.81 15.76 8.47
C LEU A 153 8.76 14.55 8.45
N LEU A 154 8.79 13.80 9.55
CA LEU A 154 9.70 12.64 9.70
C LEU A 154 9.22 11.40 8.96
N VAL A 155 7.91 11.14 8.98
CA VAL A 155 7.30 9.97 8.34
C VAL A 155 6.01 10.40 7.66
N THR A 156 5.85 9.98 6.41
CA THR A 156 4.60 10.12 5.65
C THR A 156 4.23 8.76 5.06
N ALA A 157 2.94 8.57 4.81
CA ALA A 157 2.46 7.47 3.98
C ALA A 157 1.52 8.02 2.90
N THR A 158 1.56 7.41 1.73
CA THR A 158 0.70 7.73 0.61
C THR A 158 -0.05 6.46 0.22
N ASP A 159 -1.37 6.54 0.30
CA ASP A 159 -2.26 5.47 -0.12
C ASP A 159 -2.38 5.54 -1.65
N VAL A 160 -2.00 4.47 -2.35
CA VAL A 160 -2.04 4.38 -3.82
C VAL A 160 -2.94 3.26 -4.29
N ALA A 161 -3.53 3.42 -5.47
CA ALA A 161 -4.37 2.43 -6.13
C ALA A 161 -4.08 2.37 -7.62
N ARG A 162 -4.41 1.24 -8.26
CA ARG A 162 -4.43 1.14 -9.72
C ARG A 162 -5.80 1.49 -10.28
N THR A 163 -5.81 2.25 -11.37
CA THR A 163 -7.00 2.48 -12.19
C THR A 163 -7.38 1.22 -12.96
N PRO A 164 -8.59 1.15 -13.56
CA PRO A 164 -8.94 0.08 -14.50
C PRO A 164 -7.98 -0.01 -15.70
N ALA A 165 -7.29 1.07 -16.05
CA ALA A 165 -6.27 1.10 -17.09
C ALA A 165 -4.88 0.61 -16.62
N GLY A 166 -4.72 0.29 -15.33
CA GLY A 166 -3.46 -0.16 -14.73
C GLY A 166 -2.52 0.95 -14.27
N GLU A 167 -2.95 2.21 -14.34
CA GLU A 167 -2.17 3.37 -13.95
C GLU A 167 -2.21 3.59 -12.44
N TRP A 168 -1.10 4.04 -11.85
CA TRP A 168 -1.05 4.39 -10.44
C TRP A 168 -1.71 5.74 -10.16
N MET A 169 -2.53 5.80 -9.12
CA MET A 169 -3.12 7.02 -8.61
C MET A 169 -2.94 7.14 -7.10
N VAL A 170 -2.65 8.36 -6.65
CA VAL A 170 -2.68 8.70 -5.22
C VAL A 170 -4.13 8.88 -4.79
N VAL A 171 -4.50 8.20 -3.70
CA VAL A 171 -5.84 8.25 -3.11
C VAL A 171 -5.85 9.14 -1.86
N ALA A 172 -4.80 9.07 -1.04
CA ALA A 172 -4.69 9.86 0.19
C ALA A 172 -3.24 10.01 0.65
N ASP A 173 -2.99 11.02 1.48
CA ASP A 173 -1.73 11.21 2.20
C ASP A 173 -1.95 11.21 3.71
N ARG A 174 -0.96 10.70 4.43
CA ARG A 174 -0.94 10.61 5.89
C ARG A 174 0.36 11.22 6.40
N ALA A 175 0.33 12.51 6.67
CA ALA A 175 1.48 13.30 7.14
C ALA A 175 1.50 13.55 8.67
N GLN A 176 0.65 12.86 9.44
CA GLN A 176 0.59 12.99 10.90
C GLN A 176 1.31 11.82 11.58
N ALA A 177 0.56 10.76 11.90
CA ALA A 177 1.07 9.53 12.51
C ALA A 177 0.66 8.34 11.64
N PRO A 178 1.26 8.16 10.45
CA PRO A 178 0.98 7.00 9.63
C PRO A 178 1.35 5.72 10.39
N SER A 179 0.45 4.73 10.33
CA SER A 179 0.68 3.38 10.84
C SER A 179 0.78 2.42 9.66
N GLY A 180 1.40 1.25 9.85
CA GLY A 180 1.54 0.28 8.76
C GLY A 180 2.88 -0.42 8.72
N LEU A 181 3.97 0.28 9.04
CA LEU A 181 5.33 -0.26 8.88
C LEU A 181 5.53 -1.57 9.67
N GLY A 182 5.04 -1.63 10.91
CA GLY A 182 5.08 -2.85 11.72
C GLY A 182 4.32 -4.01 11.07
N TYR A 183 3.13 -3.77 10.51
CA TYR A 183 2.39 -4.80 9.77
C TYR A 183 3.12 -5.24 8.51
N ALA A 184 3.74 -4.33 7.76
CA ALA A 184 4.49 -4.67 6.56
C ALA A 184 5.70 -5.57 6.88
N MET A 185 6.43 -5.25 7.96
CA MET A 185 7.53 -6.07 8.45
C MET A 185 7.06 -7.45 8.93
N GLU A 186 5.99 -7.47 9.72
CA GLU A 186 5.44 -8.71 10.28
C GLU A 186 4.86 -9.62 9.21
N ASN A 187 4.13 -9.06 8.24
CA ASN A 187 3.67 -9.79 7.07
C ASN A 187 4.85 -10.45 6.36
N ARG A 188 5.96 -9.73 6.18
CA ARG A 188 7.14 -10.31 5.53
C ARG A 188 7.79 -11.41 6.37
N HIS A 189 7.87 -11.22 7.69
CA HIS A 189 8.39 -12.22 8.62
C HIS A 189 7.57 -13.52 8.54
N VAL A 190 6.24 -13.41 8.67
CA VAL A 190 5.33 -14.57 8.62
C VAL A 190 5.40 -15.26 7.27
N ILE A 191 5.31 -14.53 6.14
CA ILE A 191 5.37 -15.12 4.79
C ILE A 191 6.69 -15.88 4.56
N SER A 192 7.82 -15.34 5.02
CA SER A 192 9.12 -16.00 4.89
C SER A 192 9.19 -17.36 5.60
N ARG A 193 8.35 -17.58 6.62
CA ARG A 193 8.28 -18.83 7.39
C ARG A 193 7.28 -19.82 6.80
N VAL A 194 6.13 -19.34 6.33
CA VAL A 194 5.05 -20.22 5.85
C VAL A 194 5.16 -20.57 4.37
N LEU A 195 5.80 -19.73 3.56
CA LEU A 195 6.02 -19.92 2.12
C LEU A 195 7.47 -19.55 1.72
N PRO A 196 8.48 -20.29 2.23
CA PRO A 196 9.89 -19.93 2.06
C PRO A 196 10.38 -19.98 0.60
N GLU A 197 9.87 -20.90 -0.23
CA GLU A 197 10.24 -20.97 -1.66
C GLU A 197 9.74 -19.73 -2.40
N MET A 198 8.44 -19.40 -2.27
CA MET A 198 7.86 -18.22 -2.88
C MET A 198 8.53 -16.93 -2.42
N TYR A 199 8.92 -16.84 -1.15
CA TYR A 199 9.64 -15.68 -0.62
C TYR A 199 11.05 -15.52 -1.23
N ARG A 200 11.73 -16.62 -1.61
CA ARG A 200 13.05 -16.57 -2.25
C ARG A 200 12.99 -16.24 -3.74
N GLU A 201 11.88 -16.54 -4.39
CA GLU A 201 11.65 -16.30 -5.82
C GLU A 201 11.04 -14.91 -6.13
N ALA A 202 10.43 -14.27 -5.13
CA ALA A 202 9.83 -12.94 -5.20
C ALA A 202 10.86 -11.81 -5.06
#